data_AF-A0A4Y2BAI2-F1
#
_entry.id   AF-A0A4Y2BAI2-F1
#
_cell.length_a   1.000
_cell.length_b   1.000
_cell.length_c   1.000
_cell.angle_alpha   90.00
_cell.angle_beta   90.00
_cell.angle_gamma   90.00
#
_symmetry.space_group_name_H-M   'P 1'
#
loop_
_entity.id
_entity.type
_entity.pdbx_description
1 polymer ?
#
loop_
_entity_poly.entity_id
_entity_poly.type
_entity_poly.pdbx_seq_one_letter_code
_entity_poly.pdbx_strand_id
1 'polypeptide(L)'
;MRDSVRFNRIPTEELPLRVRLAGLYANYPLPKSPTPSPTKLTALDGFRQVPPKKAARIQIEKPNSPIKTNNRFENLMDISENPNAVETQTKIFVPDINLKLTDDYNLTIQEIAREFPATICKYQRGYIRISPHSLVDREKIIETLDKTEKEYVLSEPPESRPIKIVIKNLPPDHSKERIARDLEENNFKVVRINQLRNFRLKTFLPIFLVELAKTPNANNIFQVEKINNFSVKIEHYRKKQRATICYRCSDFYHSARNCKCKPRCIKCNGTHETRSCSIKSKIDNPVCINCNENGHLASWKGCPKYPVIKNNTPPTYAQKLKSNLPKTNNSPTTNINNPSPQIDTDSYDKFEKNMNAIKIINEAFDRFPNLIEISEKIKIAKTDMEIVSLLLKIFKH
;
A
#
# COMPACT_ATOMS: atom_id res chain seq x y z
N MET A 1 37.28 5.59 63.35
CA MET A 1 37.68 6.91 63.91
C MET A 1 37.58 7.92 62.77
N ARG A 2 36.48 8.67 62.74
CA ARG A 2 36.41 10.11 63.06
C ARG A 2 36.98 10.98 61.94
N ASP A 3 36.03 11.56 61.19
CA ASP A 3 35.91 12.98 60.84
C ASP A 3 37.21 13.76 60.54
N SER A 4 37.25 14.43 59.39
CA SER A 4 37.06 15.89 59.41
C SER A 4 37.07 16.51 58.00
N VAL A 5 36.00 17.27 57.79
CA VAL A 5 35.74 18.31 56.81
C VAL A 5 36.87 19.35 56.75
N ARG A 6 37.27 19.79 55.55
CA ARG A 6 37.76 21.15 55.30
C ARG A 6 37.09 21.75 54.08
N PHE A 7 36.18 22.68 54.39
CA PHE A 7 35.75 23.76 53.53
C PHE A 7 36.96 24.62 53.13
N ASN A 8 36.99 25.07 51.87
CA ASN A 8 37.54 26.38 51.54
C ASN A 8 36.64 27.09 50.55
N ARG A 9 36.54 28.40 50.77
CA ARG A 9 35.47 29.30 50.37
C ARG A 9 35.59 29.84 48.95
N ILE A 10 34.41 30.18 48.47
CA ILE A 10 33.99 31.08 47.38
C ILE A 10 34.63 32.48 47.50
N PRO A 11 34.76 33.21 46.37
CA PRO A 11 34.13 34.54 46.20
C PRO A 11 33.20 34.53 44.96
N THR A 12 31.86 34.71 45.02
CA THR A 12 31.05 35.96 45.13
C THR A 12 31.66 37.04 44.25
N GLU A 13 31.10 37.39 43.09
CA GLU A 13 29.84 38.08 42.77
C GLU A 13 29.82 38.13 41.20
N GLU A 14 28.75 38.09 40.40
CA GLU A 14 27.51 38.86 40.38
C GLU A 14 26.46 38.15 39.48
N LEU A 15 25.21 38.10 39.94
CA LEU A 15 23.99 38.25 39.15
C LEU A 15 23.09 39.16 40.02
N PRO A 16 22.27 40.09 39.49
CA PRO A 16 21.24 39.70 38.53
C PRO A 16 20.78 40.79 37.53
N LEU A 17 20.41 40.39 36.31
CA LEU A 17 19.43 41.14 35.52
C LEU A 17 18.45 40.17 34.84
N ARG A 18 17.37 39.88 35.57
CA ARG A 18 16.07 39.62 34.95
C ARG A 18 15.63 40.89 34.22
N VAL A 19 14.85 40.70 33.16
CA VAL A 19 14.22 41.71 32.29
C VAL A 19 15.13 42.20 31.17
N ARG A 20 15.10 41.49 30.04
CA ARG A 20 14.97 42.03 28.65
C ARG A 20 15.33 40.94 27.65
N LEU A 21 14.40 40.04 27.35
CA LEU A 21 14.36 39.31 26.06
C LEU A 21 12.91 38.88 25.74
N ALA A 22 11.96 39.77 26.05
CA ALA A 22 10.63 39.78 25.44
C ALA A 22 10.62 40.99 24.50
N GLY A 23 10.98 40.79 23.22
CA GLY A 23 11.14 41.94 22.32
C GLY A 23 11.56 41.64 20.88
N LEU A 24 11.51 40.40 20.42
CA LEU A 24 11.75 40.06 19.02
C LEU A 24 10.67 39.08 18.58
N TYR A 25 9.58 39.64 18.03
CA TYR A 25 8.52 39.05 17.17
C TYR A 25 7.18 39.83 17.30
N ALA A 26 7.22 41.09 17.72
CA ALA A 26 6.07 42.00 17.60
C ALA A 26 6.33 42.95 16.42
N ASN A 27 6.06 42.49 15.18
CA ASN A 27 5.79 43.33 14.00
C ASN A 27 5.58 42.46 12.73
N TYR A 28 4.50 41.68 12.70
CA TYR A 28 3.86 41.29 11.44
C TYR A 28 2.39 41.71 11.52
N PRO A 29 1.89 42.59 10.62
CA PRO A 29 0.49 43.01 10.65
C PRO A 29 -0.42 41.83 10.32
N LEU A 30 -1.45 41.62 11.15
CA LEU A 30 -2.56 40.71 10.88
C LEU A 30 -3.30 41.14 9.59
N PRO A 31 -3.74 40.21 8.72
CA PRO A 31 -4.60 40.54 7.58
C PRO A 31 -5.91 41.17 8.07
N LYS A 32 -6.17 42.40 7.64
CA LYS A 32 -7.43 43.11 7.91
C LYS A 32 -8.57 42.43 7.17
N SER A 33 -9.65 42.12 7.87
CA SER A 33 -10.95 41.76 7.26
C SER A 33 -11.45 42.90 6.37
N PRO A 34 -11.95 42.65 5.16
CA PRO A 34 -12.41 43.72 4.28
C PRO A 34 -13.70 44.36 4.82
N THR A 35 -13.58 45.59 5.31
CA THR A 35 -14.69 46.49 5.56
C THR A 35 -15.11 47.09 4.21
N PRO A 36 -16.38 47.00 3.78
CA PRO A 36 -16.83 47.66 2.57
C PRO A 36 -16.94 49.18 2.81
N SER A 37 -16.11 49.95 2.12
CA SER A 37 -16.20 51.41 2.06
C SER A 37 -17.37 51.86 1.17
N PRO A 38 -18.10 52.94 1.52
CA PRO A 38 -19.27 53.40 0.77
C PRO A 38 -18.81 54.20 -0.46
N THR A 39 -19.03 53.65 -1.65
CA THR A 39 -18.79 54.39 -2.90
C THR A 39 -20.04 55.18 -3.28
N LYS A 40 -19.81 56.48 -3.52
CA LYS A 40 -20.75 57.55 -3.85
C LYS A 40 -21.79 57.15 -4.91
N LEU A 41 -23.06 57.45 -4.59
CA LEU A 41 -24.18 57.48 -5.52
C LEU A 41 -24.03 58.66 -6.49
N THR A 42 -23.97 58.35 -7.79
CA THR A 42 -24.28 59.31 -8.86
C THR A 42 -25.65 58.97 -9.42
N ALA A 43 -26.45 60.01 -9.69
CA ALA A 43 -27.88 59.94 -9.88
C ALA A 43 -28.35 59.35 -11.23
N LEU A 44 -29.49 58.66 -11.14
CA LEU A 44 -30.56 58.44 -12.13
C LEU A 44 -30.17 58.09 -13.58
N ASP A 45 -30.36 56.82 -13.92
CA ASP A 45 -31.08 56.49 -15.15
C ASP A 45 -32.02 55.27 -14.93
N GLY A 46 -33.17 55.29 -15.58
CA GLY A 46 -34.43 54.69 -15.11
C GLY A 46 -34.50 53.17 -14.85
N PHE A 47 -35.18 52.79 -13.77
CA PHE A 47 -35.54 51.39 -13.49
C PHE A 47 -36.66 50.92 -14.42
N ARG A 48 -36.35 49.96 -15.29
CA ARG A 48 -37.34 49.25 -16.12
C ARG A 48 -37.91 48.08 -15.31
N GLN A 49 -39.21 48.09 -15.02
CA GLN A 49 -39.89 46.97 -14.34
C GLN A 49 -39.91 45.73 -15.25
N VAL A 50 -39.37 44.61 -14.74
CA VAL A 50 -39.34 43.32 -15.43
C VAL A 50 -40.64 42.54 -15.12
N PRO A 51 -41.29 41.87 -16.09
CA PRO A 51 -42.55 41.15 -15.84
C PRO A 51 -42.36 39.98 -14.85
N PRO A 52 -43.37 39.64 -14.03
CA PRO A 52 -43.26 38.72 -12.88
C PRO A 52 -43.13 37.23 -13.25
N LYS A 53 -42.67 36.90 -14.46
CA LYS A 53 -42.54 35.51 -14.95
C LYS A 53 -41.12 34.94 -14.89
N LYS A 54 -40.16 35.63 -14.23
CA LYS A 54 -38.80 35.12 -14.00
C LYS A 54 -38.25 35.35 -12.59
N ALA A 55 -39.12 35.52 -11.59
CA ALA A 55 -38.69 35.42 -10.19
C ALA A 55 -38.57 33.94 -9.79
N ALA A 56 -37.45 33.55 -9.18
CA ALA A 56 -37.30 32.21 -8.61
C ALA A 56 -38.41 31.98 -7.58
N ARG A 57 -39.23 30.95 -7.79
CA ARG A 57 -40.27 30.54 -6.84
C ARG A 57 -39.55 30.11 -5.55
N ILE A 58 -39.82 30.78 -4.42
CA ILE A 58 -39.39 30.31 -3.12
C ILE A 58 -40.03 28.93 -2.93
N GLN A 59 -39.21 27.87 -2.87
CA GLN A 59 -39.70 26.55 -2.51
C GLN A 59 -40.11 26.60 -1.05
N ILE A 60 -41.37 26.24 -0.78
CA ILE A 60 -41.85 25.98 0.58
C ILE A 60 -41.00 24.81 1.10
N GLU A 61 -40.25 25.06 2.18
CA GLU A 61 -39.49 24.03 2.86
C GLU A 61 -40.46 22.91 3.29
N LYS A 62 -40.33 21.74 2.68
CA LYS A 62 -40.94 20.54 3.23
C LYS A 62 -40.30 20.27 4.60
N PRO A 63 -41.06 19.91 5.64
CA PRO A 63 -40.47 19.52 6.91
C PRO A 63 -39.55 18.33 6.66
N ASN A 64 -38.24 18.55 6.78
CA ASN A 64 -37.27 17.47 6.75
C ASN A 64 -37.61 16.55 7.93
N SER A 65 -37.93 15.29 7.64
CA SER A 65 -37.97 14.29 8.69
C SER A 65 -36.62 14.29 9.42
N PRO A 66 -36.61 14.14 10.76
CA PRO A 66 -35.37 14.19 11.52
C PRO A 66 -34.38 13.19 10.92
N ILE A 67 -33.19 13.68 10.55
CA ILE A 67 -32.12 12.85 10.02
C ILE A 67 -31.83 11.79 11.06
N LYS A 68 -32.17 10.53 10.75
CA LYS A 68 -31.85 9.40 11.62
C LYS A 68 -30.33 9.21 11.61
N THR A 69 -29.67 9.76 12.61
CA THR A 69 -28.24 9.57 12.85
C THR A 69 -28.07 8.21 13.52
N ASN A 70 -27.84 7.17 12.73
CA ASN A 70 -27.44 5.88 13.30
C ASN A 70 -26.01 6.01 13.82
N ASN A 71 -25.85 6.07 15.13
CA ASN A 71 -24.54 5.99 15.75
C ASN A 71 -24.00 4.57 15.57
N ARG A 72 -22.97 4.42 14.74
CA ARG A 72 -22.33 3.12 14.48
C ARG A 72 -21.70 2.48 15.74
N PHE A 73 -21.55 3.25 16.82
CA PHE A 73 -20.94 2.83 18.08
C PHE A 73 -21.94 2.70 19.22
N GLU A 74 -23.25 2.68 18.95
CA GLU A 74 -24.29 2.53 19.98
C GLU A 74 -24.08 1.25 20.83
N ASN A 75 -23.62 0.17 20.20
CA ASN A 75 -23.25 -1.09 20.88
C ASN A 75 -21.99 -1.01 21.78
N LEU A 76 -21.33 0.14 21.92
CA LEU A 76 -20.18 0.35 22.81
C LEU A 76 -20.53 1.15 24.07
N MET A 77 -21.73 1.71 24.16
CA MET A 77 -22.15 2.54 25.29
C MET A 77 -22.82 1.74 26.42
N ASP A 78 -23.24 0.50 26.18
CA ASP A 78 -23.89 -0.38 27.18
C ASP A 78 -22.90 -1.12 28.10
N ILE A 79 -21.82 -0.45 28.51
CA ILE A 79 -21.01 -0.90 29.66
C ILE A 79 -21.39 0.00 30.83
N SER A 80 -22.65 -0.09 31.27
CA SER A 80 -23.02 0.30 32.62
C SER A 80 -22.78 -0.91 33.52
N GLU A 81 -21.96 -0.70 34.54
CA GLU A 81 -21.59 -1.68 35.54
C GLU A 81 -22.84 -2.22 36.25
N ASN A 82 -23.31 -3.39 35.83
CA ASN A 82 -24.36 -4.11 36.51
C ASN A 82 -23.77 -5.46 36.98
N PRO A 83 -23.56 -5.68 38.29
CA PRO A 83 -22.85 -6.86 38.80
C PRO A 83 -23.64 -8.17 38.73
N ASN A 84 -24.78 -8.20 38.01
CA ASN A 84 -25.60 -9.40 37.79
C ASN A 84 -25.91 -9.63 36.30
N ALA A 85 -24.92 -9.46 35.42
CA ALA A 85 -24.99 -9.99 34.07
C ALA A 85 -24.55 -11.46 34.08
N VAL A 86 -25.54 -12.35 34.04
CA VAL A 86 -25.37 -13.77 33.69
C VAL A 86 -24.41 -13.89 32.51
N GLU A 87 -23.38 -14.73 32.67
CA GLU A 87 -22.36 -15.04 31.67
C GLU A 87 -22.95 -15.06 30.27
N THR A 88 -22.64 -14.03 29.48
CA THR A 88 -22.95 -14.04 28.05
C THR A 88 -22.06 -15.12 27.46
N GLN A 89 -22.61 -16.33 27.31
CA GLN A 89 -21.94 -17.47 26.69
C GLN A 89 -21.16 -16.98 25.47
N THR A 90 -19.83 -17.07 25.54
CA THR A 90 -18.92 -16.75 24.45
C THR A 90 -19.41 -17.47 23.19
N LYS A 91 -20.07 -16.74 22.29
CA LYS A 91 -20.61 -17.32 21.05
C LYS A 91 -19.44 -17.86 20.25
N ILE A 92 -19.27 -19.18 20.27
CA ILE A 92 -18.17 -19.86 19.57
C ILE A 92 -18.28 -19.53 18.08
N PHE A 93 -17.30 -18.81 17.54
CA PHE A 93 -17.26 -18.51 16.13
C PHE A 93 -16.79 -19.75 15.36
N VAL A 94 -17.63 -20.28 14.49
CA VAL A 94 -17.31 -21.42 13.60
C VAL A 94 -16.77 -20.88 12.27
N PRO A 95 -15.49 -21.15 11.91
CA PRO A 95 -14.92 -20.63 10.66
C PRO A 95 -15.44 -21.36 9.42
N ASP A 96 -15.72 -20.59 8.37
CA ASP A 96 -16.28 -21.12 7.12
C ASP A 96 -15.30 -21.98 6.31
N ILE A 97 -15.85 -22.83 5.47
CA ILE A 97 -15.16 -23.62 4.45
C ILE A 97 -15.50 -23.02 3.08
N ASN A 98 -14.51 -22.66 2.27
CA ASN A 98 -14.72 -22.11 0.93
C ASN A 98 -14.46 -23.20 -0.10
N LEU A 99 -15.51 -23.86 -0.58
CA LEU A 99 -15.45 -24.88 -1.61
C LEU A 99 -15.17 -24.24 -2.98
N LYS A 100 -14.20 -24.77 -3.71
CA LYS A 100 -13.91 -24.34 -5.08
C LYS A 100 -15.02 -24.80 -6.01
N LEU A 101 -15.41 -23.93 -6.94
CA LEU A 101 -16.45 -24.27 -7.91
C LEU A 101 -15.95 -25.34 -8.89
N THR A 102 -16.69 -26.44 -8.98
CA THR A 102 -16.53 -27.56 -9.93
C THR A 102 -17.86 -27.80 -10.64
N ASP A 103 -17.90 -28.54 -11.74
CA ASP A 103 -19.16 -28.77 -12.47
C ASP A 103 -20.21 -29.53 -11.64
N ASP A 104 -19.75 -30.36 -10.71
CA ASP A 104 -20.57 -31.17 -9.80
C ASP A 104 -20.81 -30.52 -8.42
N TYR A 105 -20.59 -29.22 -8.30
CA TYR A 105 -20.77 -28.49 -7.04
C TYR A 105 -22.16 -28.69 -6.43
N ASN A 106 -23.21 -28.76 -7.26
CA ASN A 106 -24.59 -28.84 -6.80
C ASN A 106 -24.83 -30.14 -6.01
N LEU A 107 -24.33 -31.26 -6.51
CA LEU A 107 -24.43 -32.56 -5.82
C LEU A 107 -23.71 -32.51 -4.46
N THR A 108 -22.52 -31.92 -4.42
CA THR A 108 -21.76 -31.76 -3.17
C THR A 108 -22.52 -30.92 -2.15
N ILE A 109 -23.15 -29.83 -2.58
CA ILE A 109 -23.95 -28.97 -1.69
C ILE A 109 -25.24 -29.66 -1.22
N GLN A 110 -25.89 -30.45 -2.08
CA GLN A 110 -27.07 -31.23 -1.71
C GLN A 110 -26.74 -32.28 -0.65
N GLU A 111 -25.62 -32.98 -0.80
CA GLU A 111 -25.14 -33.95 0.18
C GLU A 111 -24.86 -33.29 1.54
N ILE A 112 -24.14 -32.16 1.55
CA ILE A 112 -23.88 -31.40 2.78
C ILE A 112 -25.17 -30.88 3.41
N ALA A 113 -26.13 -30.40 2.62
CA ALA A 113 -27.41 -29.92 3.15
C ALA A 113 -28.27 -31.06 3.73
N ARG A 114 -28.16 -32.27 3.18
CA ARG A 114 -28.85 -33.46 3.69
C ARG A 114 -28.26 -33.94 5.02
N GLU A 115 -26.94 -33.97 5.14
CA GLU A 115 -26.24 -34.41 6.35
C GLU A 115 -26.22 -33.33 7.45
N PHE A 116 -26.14 -32.06 7.05
CA PHE A 116 -25.98 -30.91 7.94
C PHE A 116 -26.96 -29.79 7.57
N PRO A 117 -28.27 -29.93 7.85
CA PRO A 117 -29.33 -29.03 7.37
C PRO A 117 -29.23 -27.59 7.91
N ALA A 118 -28.54 -27.38 9.03
CA ALA A 118 -28.31 -26.05 9.61
C ALA A 118 -27.19 -25.27 8.91
N THR A 119 -26.51 -25.86 7.93
CA THR A 119 -25.37 -25.25 7.22
C THR A 119 -25.83 -24.22 6.19
N ILE A 120 -25.17 -23.07 6.16
CA ILE A 120 -25.51 -21.99 5.22
C ILE A 120 -24.47 -21.93 4.10
N CYS A 121 -24.92 -22.11 2.85
CA CYS A 121 -24.07 -22.04 1.66
C CYS A 121 -24.34 -20.75 0.86
N LYS A 122 -23.29 -19.99 0.54
CA LYS A 122 -23.40 -18.74 -0.24
C LYS A 122 -22.28 -18.63 -1.27
N TYR A 123 -22.60 -18.18 -2.48
CA TYR A 123 -21.57 -17.89 -3.48
C TYR A 123 -20.82 -16.60 -3.12
N GLN A 124 -19.48 -16.67 -3.06
CA GLN A 124 -18.62 -15.55 -2.73
C GLN A 124 -17.27 -15.66 -3.43
N ARG A 125 -16.95 -14.68 -4.30
CA ARG A 125 -15.63 -14.51 -4.95
C ARG A 125 -15.13 -15.75 -5.71
N GLY A 126 -16.02 -16.48 -6.39
CA GLY A 126 -15.66 -17.69 -7.14
C GLY A 126 -15.61 -18.97 -6.31
N TYR A 127 -15.99 -18.90 -5.03
CA TYR A 127 -16.10 -20.04 -4.12
C TYR A 127 -17.52 -20.15 -3.58
N ILE A 128 -17.90 -21.34 -3.13
CA ILE A 128 -19.09 -21.55 -2.31
C ILE A 128 -18.66 -21.54 -0.85
N ARG A 129 -19.04 -20.49 -0.14
CA ARG A 129 -18.79 -20.32 1.29
C ARG A 129 -19.83 -21.12 2.07
N ILE A 130 -19.38 -22.19 2.69
CA ILE A 130 -20.13 -23.10 3.54
C ILE A 130 -19.88 -22.65 4.98
N SER A 131 -20.94 -22.27 5.69
CA SER A 131 -20.89 -21.76 7.07
C SER A 131 -21.56 -22.81 7.97
N PRO A 132 -20.77 -23.69 8.63
CA PRO A 132 -21.31 -24.74 9.49
C PRO A 132 -21.91 -24.18 10.79
N HIS A 133 -22.85 -24.90 11.38
CA HIS A 133 -23.50 -24.49 12.63
C HIS A 133 -22.62 -24.76 13.86
N SER A 134 -21.92 -25.91 13.89
CA SER A 134 -21.02 -26.30 14.98
C SER A 134 -19.60 -26.62 14.49
N LEU A 135 -18.64 -26.65 15.43
CA LEU A 135 -17.28 -27.10 15.13
C LEU A 135 -17.23 -28.59 14.73
N VAL A 136 -18.11 -29.41 15.31
CA VAL A 136 -18.22 -30.83 14.98
C VAL A 136 -18.72 -31.02 13.54
N ASP A 137 -19.74 -30.26 13.13
CA ASP A 137 -20.23 -30.30 11.74
C ASP A 137 -19.14 -29.85 10.78
N ARG A 138 -18.38 -28.80 11.15
CA ARG A 138 -17.27 -28.32 10.36
C ARG A 138 -16.21 -29.41 10.12
N GLU A 139 -15.86 -30.17 11.15
CA GLU A 139 -14.89 -31.26 11.03
C GLU A 139 -15.40 -32.40 10.15
N LYS A 140 -16.66 -32.80 10.34
CA LYS A 140 -17.29 -33.84 9.50
C LYS A 140 -17.39 -33.41 8.03
N ILE A 141 -17.78 -32.17 7.76
CA ILE A 141 -17.82 -31.63 6.39
C ILE A 141 -16.41 -31.66 5.78
N ILE A 142 -15.37 -31.29 6.52
CA ILE A 142 -13.98 -31.37 6.06
C ILE A 142 -13.61 -32.81 5.69
N GLU A 143 -13.96 -33.77 6.56
CA GLU A 143 -13.70 -35.18 6.31
C GLU A 143 -14.41 -35.70 5.05
N THR A 144 -15.68 -35.32 4.85
CA THR A 144 -16.45 -35.66 3.63
C THR A 144 -15.82 -35.06 2.38
N LEU A 145 -15.36 -33.80 2.44
CA LEU A 145 -14.69 -33.13 1.32
C LEU A 145 -13.32 -33.76 1.00
N ASP A 146 -12.58 -34.19 2.03
CA ASP A 146 -11.32 -34.90 1.85
C ASP A 146 -11.55 -36.30 1.23
N LYS A 147 -12.56 -37.04 1.68
CA LYS A 147 -12.95 -38.36 1.13
C LYS A 147 -13.39 -38.27 -0.34
N THR A 148 -14.08 -37.19 -0.71
CA THR A 148 -14.56 -36.94 -2.08
C THR A 148 -13.53 -36.18 -2.94
N GLU A 149 -12.30 -36.00 -2.44
CA GLU A 149 -11.19 -35.29 -3.08
C GLU A 149 -11.53 -33.88 -3.61
N LYS A 150 -12.40 -33.16 -2.91
CA LYS A 150 -12.82 -31.82 -3.29
C LYS A 150 -11.77 -30.78 -2.93
N GLU A 151 -11.63 -29.77 -3.80
CA GLU A 151 -10.72 -28.65 -3.55
C GLU A 151 -11.43 -27.55 -2.74
N TYR A 152 -10.89 -27.17 -1.59
CA TYR A 152 -11.46 -26.12 -0.75
C TYR A 152 -10.40 -25.30 -0.02
N VAL A 153 -10.82 -24.20 0.61
CA VAL A 153 -9.97 -23.29 1.39
C VAL A 153 -10.61 -23.01 2.74
N LEU A 154 -9.86 -23.24 3.82
CA LEU A 154 -10.35 -23.03 5.18
C LEU A 154 -10.18 -21.58 5.64
N SER A 155 -11.26 -20.99 6.16
CA SER A 155 -11.22 -19.66 6.77
C SER A 155 -10.58 -19.71 8.16
N GLU A 156 -9.81 -18.69 8.51
CA GLU A 156 -9.27 -18.53 9.86
C GLU A 156 -10.29 -17.83 10.79
N PRO A 157 -10.46 -18.29 12.03
CA PRO A 157 -11.28 -17.60 13.03
C PRO A 157 -10.79 -16.16 13.26
N PRO A 158 -11.69 -15.17 13.47
CA PRO A 158 -11.32 -13.80 13.79
C PRO A 158 -10.37 -13.69 14.98
N GLU A 159 -10.52 -14.56 15.97
CA GLU A 159 -9.75 -14.61 17.22
C GLU A 159 -8.29 -14.99 16.95
N SER A 160 -8.05 -15.92 16.01
CA SER A 160 -6.70 -16.35 15.65
C SER A 160 -5.99 -15.36 14.71
N ARG A 161 -6.69 -14.36 14.15
CA ARG A 161 -6.10 -13.39 13.22
C ARG A 161 -5.29 -12.34 14.01
N PRO A 162 -3.96 -12.26 13.80
CA PRO A 162 -3.13 -11.32 14.54
C PRO A 162 -3.41 -9.87 14.16
N ILE A 163 -3.18 -8.96 15.10
CA ILE A 163 -3.17 -7.52 14.87
C ILE A 163 -1.84 -7.17 14.20
N LYS A 164 -1.91 -6.47 13.07
CA LYS A 164 -0.70 -6.07 12.31
C LYS A 164 -0.45 -4.60 12.51
N ILE A 165 0.69 -4.27 13.11
CA ILE A 165 1.13 -2.90 13.37
C ILE A 165 2.44 -2.62 12.65
N VAL A 166 2.71 -1.33 12.45
CA VAL A 166 3.96 -0.83 11.89
C VAL A 166 4.60 0.09 12.90
N ILE A 167 5.81 -0.23 13.33
CA ILE A 167 6.64 0.60 14.20
C ILE A 167 7.61 1.38 13.31
N LYS A 168 7.60 2.70 13.43
CA LYS A 168 8.51 3.62 12.75
C LYS A 168 9.43 4.31 13.75
N ASN A 169 10.47 4.94 13.22
CA ASN A 169 11.48 5.72 13.97
C ASN A 169 12.39 4.85 14.85
N LEU A 170 12.62 3.60 14.44
CA LEU A 170 13.66 2.76 15.00
C LEU A 170 14.85 2.70 14.03
N PRO A 171 16.10 2.65 14.52
CA PRO A 171 17.28 2.48 13.68
C PRO A 171 17.17 1.23 12.77
N PRO A 172 17.65 1.29 11.51
CA PRO A 172 17.61 0.14 10.59
C PRO A 172 18.42 -1.08 11.05
N ASP A 173 19.37 -0.90 11.96
CA ASP A 173 20.21 -1.94 12.56
C ASP A 173 19.66 -2.44 13.90
N HIS A 174 18.53 -1.89 14.38
CA HIS A 174 17.94 -2.27 15.65
C HIS A 174 17.46 -3.74 15.66
N SER A 175 17.85 -4.47 16.70
CA SER A 175 17.58 -5.90 16.84
C SER A 175 16.07 -6.18 16.96
N LYS A 176 15.58 -7.13 16.18
CA LYS A 176 14.19 -7.60 16.25
C LYS A 176 13.89 -8.27 17.59
N GLU A 177 14.89 -8.95 18.15
CA GLU A 177 14.81 -9.68 19.42
C GLU A 177 14.67 -8.69 20.59
N ARG A 178 15.38 -7.54 20.54
CA ARG A 178 15.21 -6.45 21.51
C ARG A 178 13.82 -5.83 21.42
N ILE A 179 13.29 -5.62 20.22
CA ILE A 179 11.91 -5.14 20.04
C ILE A 179 10.92 -6.17 20.61
N ALA A 180 11.09 -7.46 20.31
CA ALA A 180 10.20 -8.51 20.80
C ALA A 180 10.18 -8.55 22.33
N ARG A 181 11.35 -8.56 22.96
CA ARG A 181 11.48 -8.60 24.43
C ARG A 181 10.81 -7.41 25.10
N ASP A 182 11.09 -6.20 24.64
CA ASP A 182 10.51 -4.97 25.20
C ASP A 182 8.97 -4.96 25.06
N LEU A 183 8.43 -5.47 23.94
CA LEU A 183 6.98 -5.64 23.77
C LEU A 183 6.40 -6.73 24.69
N GLU A 184 7.11 -7.83 24.89
CA GLU A 184 6.69 -8.92 25.77
C GLU A 184 6.71 -8.51 27.25
N GLU A 185 7.72 -7.73 27.67
CA GLU A 185 7.80 -7.11 29.01
C GLU A 185 6.62 -6.15 29.27
N ASN A 186 6.09 -5.52 28.22
CA ASN A 186 4.88 -4.70 28.27
C ASN A 186 3.57 -5.51 28.08
N ASN A 187 3.60 -6.84 28.29
CA ASN A 187 2.46 -7.75 28.19
C ASN A 187 1.83 -7.85 26.79
N PHE A 188 2.60 -7.63 25.73
CA PHE A 188 2.17 -7.89 24.35
C PHE A 188 2.73 -9.21 23.83
N LYS A 189 1.85 -10.11 23.40
CA LYS A 189 2.27 -11.39 22.80
C LYS A 189 2.66 -11.20 21.34
N VAL A 190 3.95 -11.22 21.06
CA VAL A 190 4.51 -11.08 19.71
C VAL A 190 4.45 -12.42 18.97
N VAL A 191 3.89 -12.42 17.75
CA VAL A 191 3.87 -13.60 16.87
C VAL A 191 5.03 -13.54 15.88
N ARG A 192 5.28 -12.37 15.28
CA ARG A 192 6.30 -12.21 14.25
C ARG A 192 6.73 -10.76 14.10
N ILE A 193 8.03 -10.53 13.90
CA ILE A 193 8.59 -9.23 13.55
C ILE A 193 9.31 -9.33 12.20
N ASN A 194 8.99 -8.44 11.28
CA ASN A 194 9.65 -8.34 9.99
C ASN A 194 10.02 -6.90 9.66
N GLN A 195 11.31 -6.65 9.45
CA GLN A 195 11.77 -5.35 9.01
C GLN A 195 11.49 -5.16 7.51
N LEU A 196 10.97 -3.99 7.14
CA LEU A 196 10.71 -3.68 5.75
C LEU A 196 12.01 -3.32 5.02
N ARG A 197 12.11 -3.69 3.74
CA ARG A 197 13.28 -3.45 2.90
C ARG A 197 12.91 -2.58 1.71
N ASN A 198 13.80 -1.67 1.33
CA ASN A 198 13.79 -1.05 0.02
C ASN A 198 14.31 -2.06 -1.01
N PHE A 199 13.43 -2.61 -1.84
CA PHE A 199 13.82 -3.62 -2.83
C PHE A 199 14.72 -3.08 -3.94
N ARG A 200 14.62 -1.79 -4.30
CA ARG A 200 15.45 -1.19 -5.35
C ARG A 200 16.88 -0.98 -4.89
N LEU A 201 17.04 -0.42 -3.68
CA LEU A 201 18.35 -0.11 -3.09
C LEU A 201 18.94 -1.28 -2.29
N LYS A 202 18.17 -2.35 -2.09
CA LYS A 202 18.51 -3.51 -1.24
C LYS A 202 18.80 -3.17 0.23
N THR A 203 18.43 -1.98 0.71
CA THR A 203 18.66 -1.52 2.09
C THR A 203 17.45 -1.74 3.01
N PHE A 204 17.69 -1.83 4.32
CA PHE A 204 16.61 -1.90 5.32
C PHE A 204 15.99 -0.52 5.57
N LEU A 205 14.69 -0.51 5.84
CA LEU A 205 13.97 0.68 6.25
C LEU A 205 13.91 0.75 7.79
N PRO A 206 13.84 1.95 8.37
CA PRO A 206 13.58 2.17 9.80
C PRO A 206 12.09 1.89 10.15
N ILE A 207 11.54 0.79 9.61
CA ILE A 207 10.14 0.44 9.66
C ILE A 207 10.02 -1.07 9.90
N PHE A 208 9.39 -1.43 11.02
CA PHE A 208 9.20 -2.81 11.44
C PHE A 208 7.70 -3.16 11.39
N LEU A 209 7.35 -4.22 10.66
CA LEU A 209 6.02 -4.81 10.68
C LEU A 209 5.97 -5.86 11.79
N VAL A 210 5.09 -5.65 12.76
CA VAL A 210 4.90 -6.55 13.89
C VAL A 210 3.50 -7.17 13.83
N GLU A 211 3.41 -8.48 14.04
CA GLU A 211 2.18 -9.23 14.17
C GLU A 211 2.02 -9.61 15.64
N LEU A 212 0.98 -9.10 16.29
CA LEU A 212 0.64 -9.36 17.69
C LEU A 212 -0.55 -10.31 17.77
N ALA A 213 -0.52 -11.24 18.74
CA ALA A 213 -1.69 -12.04 19.04
C ALA A 213 -2.79 -11.15 19.65
N LYS A 214 -4.05 -11.49 19.40
CA LYS A 214 -5.16 -10.78 20.03
C LYS A 214 -5.25 -11.18 21.50
N THR A 215 -4.77 -10.30 22.36
CA THR A 215 -4.98 -10.33 23.81
C THR A 215 -5.89 -9.16 24.21
N PRO A 216 -6.52 -9.18 25.40
CA PRO A 216 -7.35 -8.07 25.86
C PRO A 216 -6.59 -6.72 25.85
N ASN A 217 -5.28 -6.74 26.13
CA ASN A 217 -4.41 -5.56 26.13
C ASN A 217 -3.91 -5.16 24.73
N ALA A 218 -4.10 -5.97 23.68
CA ALA A 218 -3.39 -5.78 22.41
C ALA A 218 -3.71 -4.46 21.70
N ASN A 219 -4.87 -3.83 21.97
CA ASN A 219 -5.21 -2.53 21.40
C ASN A 219 -4.45 -1.36 22.05
N ASN A 220 -3.95 -1.52 23.28
CA ASN A 220 -3.19 -0.47 23.98
C ASN A 220 -1.80 -0.26 23.35
N ILE A 221 -1.37 -1.12 22.44
CA ILE A 221 -0.12 -0.96 21.70
C ILE A 221 -0.05 0.38 20.95
N PHE A 222 -1.17 0.94 20.52
CA PHE A 222 -1.19 2.23 19.81
C PHE A 222 -0.92 3.43 20.73
N GLN A 223 -0.94 3.24 22.04
CA GLN A 223 -0.60 4.25 23.05
C GLN A 223 0.89 4.21 23.45
N VAL A 224 1.63 3.18 23.03
CA VAL A 224 3.06 3.05 23.34
C VAL A 224 3.87 4.08 22.57
N GLU A 225 4.53 4.97 23.30
CA GLU A 225 5.35 6.04 22.74
C GLU A 225 6.85 5.70 22.69
N LYS A 226 7.30 4.76 23.52
CA LYS A 226 8.70 4.37 23.63
C LYS A 226 8.87 2.85 23.53
N ILE A 227 9.90 2.44 22.80
CA ILE A 227 10.36 1.04 22.70
C ILE A 227 11.87 1.03 22.82
N ASN A 228 12.43 0.24 23.74
CA ASN A 228 13.88 0.20 23.99
C ASN A 228 14.50 1.61 24.15
N ASN A 229 13.82 2.51 24.87
CA ASN A 229 14.18 3.93 25.07
C ASN A 229 14.11 4.85 23.83
N PHE A 230 13.74 4.34 22.65
CA PHE A 230 13.52 5.18 21.47
C PHE A 230 12.07 5.68 21.44
N SER A 231 11.87 6.95 21.08
CA SER A 231 10.53 7.47 20.76
C SER A 231 10.10 6.91 19.40
N VAL A 232 9.00 6.16 19.40
CA VAL A 232 8.50 5.45 18.22
C VAL A 232 7.13 5.95 17.80
N LYS A 233 6.78 5.71 16.54
CA LYS A 233 5.43 5.93 16.04
C LYS A 233 4.82 4.60 15.61
N ILE A 234 3.73 4.21 16.25
CA ILE A 234 3.02 2.97 15.96
C ILE A 234 1.76 3.28 15.14
N GLU A 235 1.63 2.63 13.99
CA GLU A 235 0.49 2.78 13.09
C GLU A 235 -0.12 1.42 12.73
N HIS A 236 -1.40 1.41 12.41
CA HIS A 236 -2.04 0.22 11.83
C HIS A 236 -1.39 -0.14 10.48
N TYR A 237 -1.13 -1.43 10.25
CA TYR A 237 -0.65 -1.88 8.95
C TYR A 237 -1.73 -1.69 7.87
N ARG A 238 -1.43 -0.80 6.91
CA ARG A 238 -2.31 -0.52 5.77
C ARG A 238 -2.15 -1.59 4.70
N LYS A 239 -3.11 -2.51 4.62
CA LYS A 239 -3.16 -3.51 3.55
C LYS A 239 -3.42 -2.81 2.21
N LYS A 240 -2.61 -3.13 1.20
CA LYS A 240 -2.91 -2.74 -0.18
C LYS A 240 -4.18 -3.48 -0.64
N GLN A 241 -5.08 -2.78 -1.31
CA GLN A 241 -6.29 -3.36 -1.91
C GLN A 241 -5.89 -4.17 -3.14
N ARG A 242 -5.45 -5.41 -2.92
CA ARG A 242 -5.05 -6.34 -3.95
C ARG A 242 -5.54 -7.73 -3.60
N ALA A 243 -5.93 -8.49 -4.61
CA ALA A 243 -6.17 -9.90 -4.43
C ALA A 243 -4.85 -10.57 -4.02
N THR A 244 -4.88 -11.30 -2.90
CA THR A 244 -3.77 -12.18 -2.51
C THR A 244 -3.75 -13.35 -3.47
N ILE A 245 -2.58 -13.70 -4.02
CA ILE A 245 -2.39 -14.91 -4.80
C ILE A 245 -1.92 -16.04 -3.90
N CYS A 246 -2.52 -17.22 -4.04
CA CYS A 246 -2.12 -18.41 -3.31
C CYS A 246 -0.92 -19.07 -4.00
N TYR A 247 0.21 -19.20 -3.31
CA TYR A 247 1.40 -19.83 -3.89
C TYR A 247 1.31 -21.37 -3.99
N ARG A 248 0.27 -21.98 -3.42
CA ARG A 248 -0.03 -23.41 -3.54
C ARG A 248 -0.80 -23.69 -4.83
N CYS A 249 -1.99 -23.10 -5.01
CA CYS A 249 -2.87 -23.42 -6.14
C CYS A 249 -2.94 -22.32 -7.24
N SER A 250 -2.20 -21.22 -7.10
CA SER A 250 -2.21 -20.07 -8.03
C SER A 250 -3.52 -19.27 -8.14
N ASP A 251 -4.56 -19.64 -7.40
CA ASP A 251 -5.84 -18.91 -7.34
C ASP A 251 -5.75 -17.67 -6.43
N PHE A 252 -6.80 -16.84 -6.49
CA PHE A 252 -6.84 -15.56 -5.79
C PHE A 252 -7.61 -15.61 -4.45
N TYR A 253 -7.48 -14.53 -3.66
CA TYR A 253 -8.20 -14.21 -2.41
C TYR A 253 -7.81 -14.97 -1.15
N HIS A 254 -6.88 -15.91 -1.21
CA HIS A 254 -6.45 -16.67 -0.04
C HIS A 254 -4.94 -16.93 -0.03
N SER A 255 -4.44 -17.45 1.09
CA SER A 255 -3.02 -17.80 1.27
C SER A 255 -2.83 -19.31 1.26
N ALA A 256 -1.61 -19.78 1.03
CA ALA A 256 -1.28 -21.19 0.94
C ALA A 256 -1.51 -21.99 2.24
N ARG A 257 -1.48 -21.34 3.42
CA ARG A 257 -1.50 -22.01 4.73
C ARG A 257 -2.71 -22.93 4.93
N ASN A 258 -3.88 -22.47 4.51
CA ASN A 258 -5.16 -23.15 4.71
C ASN A 258 -5.80 -23.58 3.36
N CYS A 259 -4.98 -23.66 2.32
CA CYS A 259 -5.42 -24.06 0.99
C CYS A 259 -5.32 -25.58 0.87
N LYS A 260 -6.45 -26.24 0.59
CA LYS A 260 -6.53 -27.69 0.34
C LYS A 260 -6.72 -28.02 -1.14
N CYS A 261 -6.69 -27.00 -2.01
CA CYS A 261 -6.68 -27.18 -3.45
C CYS A 261 -5.39 -27.88 -3.94
N LYS A 262 -5.47 -28.54 -5.11
CA LYS A 262 -4.33 -29.18 -5.73
C LYS A 262 -3.25 -28.14 -6.08
N PRO A 263 -1.97 -28.46 -5.86
CA PRO A 263 -0.88 -27.53 -6.12
C PRO A 263 -0.74 -27.25 -7.61
N ARG A 264 -0.56 -25.97 -7.94
CA ARG A 264 -0.34 -25.47 -9.29
C ARG A 264 0.73 -24.39 -9.25
N CYS A 265 1.78 -24.56 -10.03
CA CYS A 265 2.92 -23.64 -10.04
C CYS A 265 2.65 -22.41 -10.92
N ILE A 266 2.77 -21.20 -10.36
CA ILE A 266 2.57 -19.94 -11.09
C ILE A 266 3.56 -19.80 -12.27
N LYS A 267 4.76 -20.41 -12.14
CA LYS A 267 5.88 -20.25 -13.08
C LYS A 267 5.77 -21.15 -14.31
N CYS A 268 5.39 -22.41 -14.12
CA CYS A 268 5.45 -23.45 -15.15
C CYS A 268 4.15 -24.25 -15.32
N ASN A 269 3.09 -23.93 -14.57
CA ASN A 269 1.83 -24.65 -14.57
C ASN A 269 1.93 -26.14 -14.16
N GLY A 270 3.04 -26.57 -13.53
CA GLY A 270 3.20 -27.92 -13.02
C GLY A 270 2.38 -28.19 -11.74
N THR A 271 2.21 -29.48 -11.41
CA THR A 271 1.44 -30.02 -10.27
C THR A 271 2.17 -29.92 -8.92
N HIS A 272 2.95 -28.86 -8.73
CA HIS A 272 3.74 -28.62 -7.52
C HIS A 272 3.56 -27.18 -7.03
N GLU A 273 3.89 -26.92 -5.76
CA GLU A 273 3.80 -25.58 -5.21
C GLU A 273 4.84 -24.66 -5.85
N THR A 274 4.53 -23.37 -6.00
CA THR A 274 5.46 -22.41 -6.65
C THR A 274 6.82 -22.33 -5.94
N ARG A 275 6.87 -22.67 -4.65
CA ARG A 275 8.09 -22.69 -3.83
C ARG A 275 9.03 -23.86 -4.14
N SER A 276 8.48 -25.01 -4.55
CA SER A 276 9.25 -26.21 -4.90
C SER A 276 9.61 -26.29 -6.38
N CYS A 277 9.39 -25.21 -7.13
CA CYS A 277 9.67 -25.17 -8.56
C CYS A 277 11.18 -25.11 -8.84
N SER A 278 11.65 -25.95 -9.77
CA SER A 278 13.03 -25.97 -10.24
C SER A 278 13.45 -24.66 -10.94
N ILE A 279 12.49 -23.95 -11.55
CA ILE A 279 12.76 -22.68 -12.23
C ILE A 279 12.97 -21.57 -11.19
N LYS A 280 14.24 -21.16 -11.02
CA LYS A 280 14.64 -20.06 -10.13
C LYS A 280 15.05 -18.79 -10.89
N SER A 281 15.36 -18.91 -12.17
CA SER A 281 15.74 -17.81 -13.06
C SER A 281 14.53 -17.07 -13.63
N LYS A 282 14.79 -15.96 -14.33
CA LYS A 282 13.78 -15.24 -15.11
C LYS A 282 13.34 -16.11 -16.29
N ILE A 283 12.04 -16.12 -16.56
CA ILE A 283 11.44 -16.79 -17.71
C ILE A 283 11.21 -15.69 -18.76
N ASP A 284 11.75 -15.86 -19.96
CA ASP A 284 11.69 -14.82 -21.00
C ASP A 284 10.28 -14.67 -21.58
N ASN A 285 9.57 -15.78 -21.79
CA ASN A 285 8.19 -15.77 -22.26
C ASN A 285 7.28 -16.63 -21.36
N PRO A 286 6.89 -16.13 -20.17
CA PRO A 286 6.04 -16.88 -19.26
C PRO A 286 4.62 -16.98 -19.79
N VAL A 287 3.98 -18.13 -19.53
CA VAL A 287 2.55 -18.34 -19.81
C VAL A 287 1.74 -18.11 -18.55
N CYS A 288 0.69 -17.32 -18.65
CA CYS A 288 -0.19 -17.06 -17.53
C CYS A 288 -1.10 -18.26 -17.26
N ILE A 289 -1.02 -18.83 -16.07
CA ILE A 289 -1.84 -19.98 -15.64
C ILE A 289 -3.36 -19.71 -15.60
N ASN A 290 -3.76 -18.44 -15.52
CA ASN A 290 -5.16 -18.06 -15.39
C ASN A 290 -5.79 -17.67 -16.73
N CYS A 291 -5.13 -16.86 -17.56
CA CYS A 291 -5.65 -16.45 -18.88
C CYS A 291 -5.07 -17.23 -20.07
N ASN A 292 -4.05 -18.07 -19.85
CA ASN A 292 -3.39 -18.87 -20.89
C ASN A 292 -2.68 -18.04 -21.98
N GLU A 293 -2.49 -16.74 -21.74
CA GLU A 293 -1.74 -15.85 -22.65
C GLU A 293 -0.24 -15.86 -22.31
N ASN A 294 0.57 -15.60 -23.33
CA ASN A 294 2.03 -15.49 -23.24
C ASN A 294 2.48 -14.09 -22.76
N GLY A 295 3.73 -13.97 -22.34
CA GLY A 295 4.37 -12.71 -21.97
C GLY A 295 4.17 -12.27 -20.51
N HIS A 296 3.37 -12.96 -19.71
CA HIS A 296 3.19 -12.62 -18.29
C HIS A 296 2.82 -13.81 -17.39
N LEU A 297 3.10 -13.67 -16.09
CA LEU A 297 2.66 -14.61 -15.05
C LEU A 297 1.31 -14.18 -14.46
N ALA A 298 0.56 -15.10 -13.83
CA ALA A 298 -0.71 -14.78 -13.17
C ALA A 298 -0.63 -13.73 -12.05
N SER A 299 0.57 -13.47 -11.51
CA SER A 299 0.82 -12.38 -10.56
C SER A 299 0.87 -10.99 -11.20
N TRP A 300 0.91 -10.91 -12.54
CA TRP A 300 0.94 -9.65 -13.26
C TRP A 300 -0.42 -8.97 -13.26
N LYS A 301 -0.45 -7.69 -12.90
CA LYS A 301 -1.69 -6.93 -12.68
C LYS A 301 -2.44 -6.56 -13.95
N GLY A 302 -1.75 -6.56 -15.09
CA GLY A 302 -2.38 -6.28 -16.38
C GLY A 302 -3.09 -7.49 -16.97
N CYS A 303 -3.03 -8.66 -16.32
CA CYS A 303 -3.72 -9.86 -16.80
C CYS A 303 -5.23 -9.60 -16.81
N PRO A 304 -5.95 -9.94 -17.90
CA PRO A 304 -7.40 -9.72 -17.99
C PRO A 304 -8.20 -10.49 -16.93
N LYS A 305 -7.67 -11.64 -16.46
CA LYS A 305 -8.26 -12.42 -15.36
C LYS A 305 -7.75 -12.03 -13.97
N TYR A 306 -6.93 -10.99 -13.84
CA TYR A 306 -6.51 -10.50 -12.53
C TYR A 306 -7.70 -9.84 -11.81
N PRO A 307 -8.06 -10.24 -10.59
CA PRO A 307 -9.25 -9.71 -9.96
C PRO A 307 -9.11 -8.24 -9.56
N VAL A 308 -10.08 -7.44 -10.01
CA VAL A 308 -10.17 -6.01 -9.69
C VAL A 308 -11.01 -5.84 -8.42
N ILE A 309 -10.37 -5.41 -7.33
CA ILE A 309 -11.05 -5.08 -6.07
C ILE A 309 -11.50 -3.62 -6.16
N LYS A 310 -12.80 -3.39 -6.33
CA LYS A 310 -13.39 -2.04 -6.30
C LYS A 310 -13.47 -1.55 -4.85
N ASN A 311 -13.06 -0.30 -4.62
CA ASN A 311 -13.28 0.36 -3.34
C ASN A 311 -14.71 0.91 -3.33
N ASN A 312 -15.54 0.43 -2.41
CA ASN A 312 -16.86 1.03 -2.14
C ASN A 312 -16.75 2.29 -1.27
N THR A 313 -15.67 3.06 -1.41
CA THR A 313 -15.61 4.39 -0.80
C THR A 313 -16.60 5.27 -1.56
N PRO A 314 -17.57 5.91 -0.87
CA PRO A 314 -18.48 6.82 -1.53
C PRO A 314 -17.64 7.87 -2.26
N PRO A 315 -17.97 8.18 -3.53
CA PRO A 315 -17.19 9.15 -4.29
C PRO A 315 -17.17 10.47 -3.52
N THR A 316 -15.97 11.04 -3.39
CA THR A 316 -15.80 12.38 -2.83
C THR A 316 -16.64 13.37 -3.62
N TYR A 317 -17.01 14.50 -3.00
CA TYR A 317 -17.79 15.56 -3.65
C TYR A 317 -17.17 15.97 -5.01
N ALA A 318 -15.84 16.12 -5.07
CA ALA A 318 -15.10 16.39 -6.30
C ALA A 318 -15.27 15.29 -7.38
N GLN A 319 -15.34 14.02 -7.00
CA GLN A 319 -15.58 12.90 -7.93
C GLN A 319 -17.02 12.88 -8.46
N LYS A 320 -18.00 13.22 -7.61
CA LYS A 320 -19.41 13.36 -8.03
C LYS A 320 -19.61 14.51 -9.01
N LEU A 321 -18.90 15.64 -8.82
CA LEU A 321 -18.94 16.76 -9.76
C LEU A 321 -18.42 16.33 -11.15
N LYS A 322 -17.34 15.54 -11.21
CA LYS A 322 -16.80 15.03 -12.47
C LYS A 322 -17.71 14.03 -13.19
N SER A 323 -18.52 13.25 -12.47
CA SER A 323 -19.46 12.29 -13.08
C SER A 323 -20.72 12.93 -13.65
N ASN A 324 -21.05 14.16 -13.25
CA ASN A 324 -22.23 14.90 -13.70
C ASN A 324 -21.97 15.78 -14.93
N LEU A 325 -20.73 15.86 -15.44
CA LEU A 325 -20.50 16.47 -16.75
C LEU A 325 -21.06 15.54 -17.84
N PRO A 326 -21.81 16.07 -18.82
CA PRO A 326 -22.28 15.28 -19.95
C PRO A 326 -21.06 14.65 -20.64
N LYS A 327 -21.02 13.32 -20.66
CA LYS A 327 -20.07 12.58 -21.49
C LYS A 327 -20.43 12.88 -22.93
N THR A 328 -19.55 13.58 -23.64
CA THR A 328 -19.65 13.72 -25.08
C THR A 328 -19.56 12.33 -25.71
N ASN A 329 -20.65 11.90 -26.34
CA ASN A 329 -20.67 10.71 -27.17
C ASN A 329 -19.82 10.98 -28.41
N ASN A 330 -18.59 10.47 -28.44
CA ASN A 330 -17.86 10.21 -29.68
C ASN A 330 -17.41 8.75 -29.68
N SER A 331 -17.73 8.06 -30.76
CA SER A 331 -17.33 6.71 -31.16
C SER A 331 -15.82 6.63 -31.51
N PRO A 332 -15.36 5.47 -32.01
CA PRO A 332 -14.48 4.52 -31.33
C PRO A 332 -13.08 5.06 -30.97
N THR A 333 -12.56 4.58 -29.85
CA THR A 333 -11.30 5.00 -29.23
C THR A 333 -10.09 4.55 -30.06
N THR A 334 -9.51 5.46 -30.85
CA THR A 334 -8.06 5.44 -31.08
C THR A 334 -7.36 5.86 -29.79
N ASN A 335 -6.30 5.12 -29.44
CA ASN A 335 -5.46 5.31 -28.26
C ASN A 335 -5.13 6.79 -28.01
N ILE A 336 -5.71 7.36 -26.95
CA ILE A 336 -5.24 8.64 -26.41
C ILE A 336 -4.09 8.32 -25.46
N ASN A 337 -2.91 8.60 -25.99
CA ASN A 337 -1.65 8.69 -25.26
C ASN A 337 -1.79 9.63 -24.06
N ASN A 338 -1.05 9.30 -22.99
CA ASN A 338 -0.74 10.19 -21.87
C ASN A 338 -0.43 11.62 -22.36
N PRO A 339 -0.62 12.66 -21.52
CA PRO A 339 -0.11 13.99 -21.84
C PRO A 339 1.38 13.87 -22.10
N SER A 340 1.76 14.04 -23.37
CA SER A 340 3.15 14.14 -23.77
C SER A 340 3.74 15.31 -23.00
N PRO A 341 4.93 15.18 -22.39
CA PRO A 341 5.70 16.36 -22.07
C PRO A 341 5.79 17.18 -23.36
N GLN A 342 5.51 18.48 -23.29
CA GLN A 342 5.88 19.39 -24.36
C GLN A 342 7.40 19.33 -24.42
N ILE A 343 7.90 18.51 -25.34
CA ILE A 343 9.29 18.54 -25.74
C ILE A 343 9.39 19.87 -26.49
N ASP A 344 10.03 20.86 -25.87
CA ASP A 344 10.56 22.00 -26.61
C ASP A 344 11.20 21.44 -27.87
N THR A 345 10.74 21.87 -29.05
CA THR A 345 11.28 21.40 -30.34
C THR A 345 12.79 21.63 -30.41
N ASP A 346 13.29 22.64 -29.69
CA ASP A 346 14.71 22.90 -29.47
C ASP A 346 15.45 21.75 -28.76
N SER A 347 14.77 20.96 -27.94
CA SER A 347 15.34 19.83 -27.20
C SER A 347 15.45 18.55 -28.05
N TYR A 348 14.53 18.31 -28.98
CA TYR A 348 14.57 17.12 -29.84
C TYR A 348 15.63 17.27 -30.93
N ASP A 349 15.65 18.41 -31.62
CA ASP A 349 16.66 18.72 -32.63
C ASP A 349 18.08 18.73 -32.03
N LYS A 350 18.22 19.22 -30.79
CA LYS A 350 19.49 19.17 -30.06
C LYS A 350 19.88 17.75 -29.66
N PHE A 351 18.92 16.91 -29.29
CA PHE A 351 19.17 15.49 -29.01
C PHE A 351 19.62 14.75 -30.27
N GLU A 352 18.96 14.96 -31.40
CA GLU A 352 19.28 14.32 -32.67
C GLU A 352 20.65 14.76 -33.21
N LYS A 353 20.98 16.06 -33.10
CA LYS A 353 22.32 16.58 -33.39
C LYS A 353 23.40 15.93 -32.50
N ASN A 354 23.14 15.79 -31.21
CA ASN A 354 24.09 15.16 -30.29
C ASN A 354 24.27 13.66 -30.59
N MET A 355 23.20 12.96 -30.95
CA MET A 355 23.27 11.54 -31.29
C MET A 355 24.01 11.30 -32.62
N ASN A 356 23.79 12.17 -33.61
CA ASN A 356 24.55 12.15 -34.86
C ASN A 356 26.03 12.46 -34.62
N ALA A 357 26.36 13.41 -33.73
CA ALA A 357 27.75 13.67 -33.35
C ALA A 357 28.43 12.44 -32.73
N ILE A 358 27.74 11.71 -31.84
CA ILE A 358 28.26 10.47 -31.24
C ILE A 358 28.48 9.39 -32.31
N LYS A 359 27.55 9.27 -33.26
CA LYS A 359 27.68 8.31 -34.37
C LYS A 359 28.91 8.59 -35.24
N ILE A 360 29.14 9.86 -35.59
CA ILE A 360 30.31 10.29 -36.35
C ILE A 360 31.61 10.00 -35.58
N ILE A 361 31.62 10.23 -34.26
CA ILE A 361 32.78 9.93 -33.41
C ILE A 361 33.07 8.42 -33.40
N ASN A 362 32.05 7.58 -33.26
CA ASN A 362 32.23 6.13 -33.27
C ASN A 362 32.72 5.63 -34.64
N GLU A 363 32.15 6.13 -35.74
CA GLU A 363 32.62 5.81 -37.09
C GLU A 363 34.08 6.23 -37.31
N ALA A 364 34.53 7.35 -36.72
CA ALA A 364 35.93 7.77 -36.76
C ALA A 364 36.84 6.84 -35.95
N PHE A 365 36.40 6.35 -34.79
CA PHE A 365 37.15 5.37 -34.00
C PHE A 365 37.24 4.00 -34.69
N ASP A 366 36.17 3.57 -35.37
CA ASP A 366 36.19 2.33 -36.15
C ASP A 366 37.14 2.42 -37.35
N ARG A 367 37.23 3.61 -37.98
CA ARG A 367 38.13 3.86 -39.11
C ARG A 367 39.59 4.01 -38.68
N PHE A 368 39.84 4.50 -37.47
CA PHE A 368 41.18 4.76 -36.94
C PHE A 368 41.34 4.22 -35.50
N PRO A 369 41.37 2.90 -35.30
CA PRO A 369 41.34 2.29 -33.96
C PRO A 369 42.56 2.66 -33.10
N ASN A 370 43.70 2.91 -33.74
CA ASN A 370 44.96 3.23 -33.06
C ASN A 370 45.17 4.74 -32.82
N LEU A 371 44.17 5.59 -33.15
CA LEU A 371 44.31 7.05 -33.14
C LEU A 371 44.66 7.61 -31.75
N ILE A 372 44.01 7.11 -30.70
CA ILE A 372 44.26 7.55 -29.32
C ILE A 372 45.69 7.18 -28.89
N GLU A 373 46.08 5.92 -29.08
CA GLU A 373 47.39 5.40 -28.69
C GLU A 373 48.54 6.11 -29.44
N ILE A 374 48.35 6.38 -30.74
CA ILE A 374 49.32 7.11 -31.54
C ILE A 374 49.41 8.57 -31.09
N SER A 375 48.29 9.21 -30.75
CA SER A 375 48.28 10.60 -30.25
C SER A 375 49.05 10.76 -28.93
N GLU A 376 49.01 9.76 -28.05
CA GLU A 376 49.77 9.75 -26.80
C GLU A 376 51.26 9.53 -27.04
N LYS A 377 51.61 8.65 -27.98
CA LYS A 377 53.02 8.40 -28.37
C LYS A 377 53.66 9.62 -29.04
N ILE A 378 52.90 10.40 -29.83
CA ILE A 378 53.39 11.64 -30.46
C ILE A 378 53.78 12.68 -29.40
N LYS A 379 53.06 12.78 -28.28
CA LYS A 379 53.39 13.73 -27.19
C LYS A 379 54.73 13.41 -26.51
N ILE A 380 55.21 12.18 -26.64
CA ILE A 380 56.41 11.66 -25.98
C ILE A 380 57.59 11.55 -26.98
N ALA A 381 57.31 11.64 -28.28
CA ALA A 381 58.33 11.56 -29.32
C ALA A 381 59.31 12.74 -29.23
N LYS A 382 60.60 12.45 -29.42
CA LYS A 382 61.69 13.44 -29.25
C LYS A 382 62.21 13.97 -30.58
N THR A 383 61.87 13.31 -31.69
CA THR A 383 62.38 13.63 -33.02
C THR A 383 61.26 13.71 -34.06
N ASP A 384 61.42 14.59 -35.05
CA ASP A 384 60.42 14.78 -36.11
C ASP A 384 60.20 13.52 -36.96
N MET A 385 61.25 12.71 -37.13
CA MET A 385 61.16 11.43 -37.86
C MET A 385 60.32 10.39 -37.14
N GLU A 386 60.36 10.35 -35.80
CA GLU A 386 59.49 9.48 -34.99
C GLU A 386 58.02 9.91 -35.13
N ILE A 387 57.75 11.21 -35.10
CA ILE A 387 56.40 11.77 -35.27
C ILE A 387 55.83 11.40 -36.65
N VAL A 388 56.60 11.58 -37.72
CA VAL A 388 56.18 11.21 -39.09
C VAL A 388 55.90 9.70 -39.19
N SER A 389 56.74 8.86 -38.58
CA SER A 389 56.53 7.41 -38.59
C SER A 389 55.26 6.98 -37.84
N LEU A 390 54.91 7.67 -36.75
CA LEU A 390 53.71 7.44 -35.96
C LEU A 390 52.45 7.90 -36.70
N LEU A 391 52.49 9.04 -37.39
CA LEU A 391 51.38 9.54 -38.21
C LEU A 391 51.05 8.60 -39.38
N LEU A 392 52.06 7.99 -40.01
CA LEU A 392 51.84 7.02 -41.08
C LEU A 392 51.14 5.72 -40.61
N LYS A 393 51.26 5.38 -39.32
CA LYS A 393 50.56 4.22 -38.72
C LYS A 393 49.07 4.47 -38.47
N ILE A 394 48.60 5.72 -38.57
CA ILE A 394 47.16 6.04 -38.47
C ILE A 394 46.43 5.56 -39.73
N PHE A 395 47.07 5.64 -40.90
CA PHE A 395 46.45 5.35 -42.19
C PHE A 395 46.74 3.96 -42.76
N LYS A 396 47.62 3.18 -42.11
CA LYS A 396 47.84 1.77 -42.44
C LYS A 396 46.82 0.92 -41.68
N HIS A 397 45.82 0.40 -42.40
CA HIS A 397 44.97 -0.69 -41.93
C HIS A 397 45.78 -1.97 -41.75
#